data_AF-A0A7Y4EDW4-F1
#
_entry.id   AF-A0A7Y4EDW4-F1
#
_cell.length_a   1.000
_cell.length_b   1.000
_cell.length_c   1.000
_cell.angle_alpha   90.00
_cell.angle_beta   90.00
_cell.angle_gamma   90.00
#
_symmetry.space_group_name_H-M   'P 1'
#
loop_
_entity.id
_entity.type
_entity.pdbx_description
1 polymer ?
#
loop_
_entity_poly.entity_id
_entity_poly.type
_entity_poly.pdbx_seq_one_letter_code
_entity_poly.pdbx_strand_id
1 'polypeptide(L)'
;MKLNKDNTIASFLSFFLIIALVSSDVKTFNLWDQVTYIWETHGLIWSDMLTHPHGPRYTLVYPIFALSELINIDYNIIFSYFCAILIALTISLNISIGRKLLSRRLTFQELTIISIFYISLAFAMNGRILFAITGSSLFFFSIINEKKGFTAIFNLIVAVIFCSVSSGTLIIMVTWLVIYTLWSKNENYFYLIVKTILVGLFFLFFGNFLSIITRKNIDYYGGGLEGAFNMLNHGMGRIAFIDATISLSLCVALFSLTIIVLSTTTLLNQVKIKKYLAKLYFLCSIGLLGGLFGLSTLAVSIPLIMAIITQHYRDF
;
A
#
# COMPACT_ATOMS: atom_id res chain seq x y z
N MET A 1 1.68 22.53 7.07
CA MET A 1 1.14 22.09 5.77
C MET A 1 -0.26 22.72 5.62
N LYS A 2 -0.47 23.72 4.76
CA LYS A 2 -1.85 24.20 4.50
C LYS A 2 -2.49 23.19 3.54
N LEU A 3 -3.23 22.23 4.09
CA LEU A 3 -4.16 21.43 3.30
C LEU A 3 -5.08 22.42 2.58
N ASN A 4 -5.15 22.32 1.25
CA ASN A 4 -6.05 23.17 0.48
C ASN A 4 -7.50 22.83 0.90
N LYS A 5 -8.35 23.86 1.06
CA LYS A 5 -9.71 23.76 1.61
C LYS A 5 -10.50 22.60 1.00
N ASP A 6 -10.40 22.39 -0.30
CA ASP A 6 -11.08 21.31 -1.02
C ASP A 6 -10.65 19.89 -0.60
N ASN A 7 -9.35 19.66 -0.32
CA ASN A 7 -8.87 18.36 0.16
C ASN A 7 -9.51 18.06 1.50
N THR A 8 -9.51 19.08 2.37
CA THR A 8 -10.10 18.98 3.70
C THR A 8 -11.58 18.68 3.57
N ILE A 9 -12.31 19.36 2.68
CA ILE A 9 -13.75 19.13 2.50
C ILE A 9 -14.02 17.69 2.05
N ALA A 10 -13.38 17.21 0.98
CA ALA A 10 -13.63 15.86 0.47
C ALA A 10 -13.31 14.78 1.52
N SER A 11 -12.12 14.86 2.12
CA SER A 11 -11.70 13.92 3.17
C SER A 11 -12.57 14.00 4.43
N PHE A 12 -13.00 15.20 4.81
CA PHE A 12 -13.88 15.41 5.97
C PHE A 12 -15.27 14.83 5.70
N LEU A 13 -15.87 15.11 4.54
CA LEU A 13 -17.15 14.52 4.16
C LEU A 13 -17.07 12.98 4.12
N SER A 14 -16.00 12.43 3.55
CA SER A 14 -15.78 10.97 3.57
C SER A 14 -15.59 10.43 4.98
N PHE A 15 -14.86 11.13 5.85
CA PHE A 15 -14.72 10.77 7.27
C PHE A 15 -16.08 10.70 7.95
N PHE A 16 -16.87 11.78 7.92
CA PHE A 16 -18.18 11.82 8.57
C PHE A 16 -19.16 10.81 7.99
N LEU A 17 -19.11 10.56 6.69
CA LEU A 17 -19.93 9.51 6.07
C LEU A 17 -19.58 8.13 6.63
N ILE A 18 -18.29 7.75 6.69
CA ILE A 18 -17.89 6.46 7.26
C ILE A 18 -18.22 6.38 8.74
N ILE A 19 -18.00 7.46 9.52
CA ILE A 19 -18.40 7.50 10.93
C ILE A 19 -19.91 7.26 11.07
N ALA A 20 -20.74 7.94 10.29
CA ALA A 20 -22.19 7.75 10.33
C ALA A 20 -22.59 6.30 10.01
N LEU A 21 -21.95 5.69 9.00
CA LEU A 21 -22.19 4.29 8.61
C LEU A 21 -21.74 3.29 9.70
N VAL A 22 -20.63 3.58 10.39
CA VAL A 22 -20.14 2.77 11.51
C VAL A 22 -21.08 2.92 12.72
N SER A 23 -21.47 4.14 13.06
CA SER A 23 -22.36 4.42 14.19
C SER A 23 -23.79 3.92 13.97
N SER A 24 -24.21 3.70 12.72
CA SER A 24 -25.50 3.10 12.37
C SER A 24 -25.43 1.58 12.15
N ASP A 25 -24.32 0.94 12.51
CA ASP A 25 -24.05 -0.50 12.31
C ASP A 25 -24.20 -0.99 10.86
N VAL A 26 -24.16 -0.09 9.88
CA VAL A 26 -24.23 -0.44 8.44
C VAL A 26 -22.89 -1.02 7.98
N LYS A 27 -21.79 -0.56 8.57
CA LYS A 27 -20.44 -1.09 8.30
C LYS A 27 -19.65 -1.22 9.59
N THR A 28 -19.16 -2.42 9.85
CA THR A 28 -18.16 -2.68 10.88
C THR A 28 -16.86 -3.16 10.23
N PHE A 29 -15.73 -2.73 10.79
CA PHE A 29 -14.41 -3.23 10.44
C PHE A 29 -13.91 -4.08 11.61
N ASN A 30 -13.71 -5.36 11.35
CA ASN A 30 -13.20 -6.27 12.36
C ASN A 30 -11.68 -6.36 12.28
N LEU A 31 -11.03 -6.38 13.45
CA LEU A 31 -9.64 -6.79 13.56
C LEU A 31 -9.53 -8.26 13.13
N TRP A 32 -8.39 -8.61 12.53
CA TRP A 32 -8.23 -9.94 11.92
C TRP A 32 -7.75 -10.97 12.95
N ASP A 33 -8.16 -12.21 12.78
CA ASP A 33 -7.93 -13.31 13.75
C ASP A 33 -6.47 -13.45 14.21
N GLN A 34 -5.51 -13.17 13.32
CA GLN A 34 -4.09 -13.32 13.65
C GLN A 34 -3.61 -12.36 14.74
N VAL A 35 -4.20 -11.17 14.86
CA VAL A 35 -3.82 -10.19 15.90
C VAL A 35 -4.71 -10.28 17.13
N THR A 36 -5.97 -10.67 16.98
CA THR A 36 -6.86 -10.95 18.12
C THR A 36 -6.40 -12.21 18.87
N TYR A 37 -6.00 -13.26 18.17
CA TYR A 37 -5.41 -14.46 18.79
C TYR A 37 -4.18 -14.14 19.65
N ILE A 38 -3.30 -13.27 19.15
CA ILE A 38 -2.11 -12.83 19.91
C ILE A 38 -2.52 -12.06 21.17
N TRP A 39 -3.49 -11.14 21.02
CA TRP A 39 -4.01 -10.35 22.13
C TRP A 39 -4.62 -11.23 23.21
N GLU A 40 -5.52 -12.13 22.84
CA GLU A 40 -6.28 -12.99 23.77
C GLU A 40 -5.39 -14.00 24.49
N THR A 41 -4.39 -14.55 23.80
CA THR A 41 -3.45 -15.50 24.40
C THR A 41 -2.39 -14.85 25.29
N HIS A 42 -2.36 -13.50 25.37
CA HIS A 42 -1.32 -12.72 26.07
C HIS A 42 0.11 -13.16 25.68
N GLY A 43 0.25 -13.71 24.47
CA GLY A 43 1.31 -14.69 24.19
C GLY A 43 2.63 -14.11 23.70
N LEU A 44 2.74 -12.79 23.57
CA LEU A 44 3.93 -12.17 23.00
C LEU A 44 4.54 -11.11 23.92
N ILE A 45 5.73 -11.41 24.41
CA ILE A 45 6.64 -10.45 25.02
C ILE A 45 7.15 -9.52 23.90
N TRP A 46 7.38 -8.25 24.19
CA TRP A 46 7.87 -7.27 23.21
C TRP A 46 9.11 -7.72 22.42
N SER A 47 9.99 -8.52 23.05
CA SER A 47 11.18 -9.11 22.42
C SER A 47 10.85 -10.01 21.22
N ASP A 48 9.68 -10.65 21.24
CA ASP A 48 9.30 -11.69 20.28
C ASP A 48 8.48 -11.11 19.12
N MET A 49 8.14 -9.81 19.17
CA MET A 49 7.33 -9.15 18.13
C MET A 49 8.03 -9.12 16.77
N LEU A 50 9.35 -9.08 16.73
CA LEU A 50 10.11 -9.08 15.47
C LEU A 50 10.37 -10.48 14.93
N THR A 51 10.30 -11.51 15.78
CA THR A 51 10.52 -12.91 15.40
C THR A 51 9.20 -13.62 15.08
N HIS A 52 8.08 -13.16 15.64
CA HIS A 52 6.77 -13.73 15.38
C HIS A 52 6.25 -13.35 13.98
N PRO A 53 5.73 -14.30 13.17
CA PRO A 53 5.28 -14.04 11.79
C PRO A 53 4.19 -12.97 11.64
N HIS A 54 3.45 -12.70 12.71
CA HIS A 54 2.38 -11.70 12.75
C HIS A 54 2.69 -10.52 13.68
N GLY A 55 3.87 -10.51 14.31
CA GLY A 55 4.22 -9.48 15.29
C GLY A 55 4.22 -8.06 14.72
N PRO A 56 4.77 -7.77 13.51
CA PRO A 56 4.63 -6.44 12.92
C PRO A 56 3.18 -5.99 12.71
N ARG A 57 2.29 -6.93 12.37
CA ARG A 57 0.85 -6.65 12.22
C ARG A 57 0.22 -6.31 13.56
N TYR A 58 0.60 -7.03 14.60
CA TYR A 58 0.13 -6.80 15.96
C TYR A 58 0.61 -5.45 16.49
N THR A 59 1.90 -5.13 16.36
CA THR A 59 2.47 -3.83 16.76
C THR A 59 1.74 -2.66 16.11
N LEU A 60 1.33 -2.80 14.84
CA LEU A 60 0.59 -1.77 14.13
C LEU A 60 -0.78 -1.46 14.74
N VAL A 61 -1.50 -2.49 15.22
CA VAL A 61 -2.84 -2.34 15.80
C VAL A 61 -2.86 -2.34 17.33
N TYR A 62 -1.71 -2.56 17.98
CA TYR A 62 -1.60 -2.54 19.44
C TYR A 62 -2.22 -1.31 20.10
N PRO A 63 -2.07 -0.07 19.57
CA PRO A 63 -2.73 1.09 20.16
C PRO A 63 -4.26 0.97 20.22
N ILE A 64 -4.88 0.20 19.32
CA ILE A 64 -6.33 -0.03 19.31
C ILE A 64 -6.71 -0.95 20.47
N PHE A 65 -5.97 -2.04 20.69
CA PHE A 65 -6.19 -2.95 21.82
C PHE A 65 -5.97 -2.24 23.16
N ALA A 66 -4.86 -1.51 23.29
CA ALA A 66 -4.56 -0.76 24.51
C ALA A 66 -5.64 0.29 24.82
N LEU A 67 -6.14 0.99 23.78
CA LEU A 67 -7.23 1.95 23.95
C LEU A 67 -8.55 1.24 24.31
N SER A 68 -8.84 0.10 23.69
CA SER A 68 -10.00 -0.74 23.96
C SER A 68 -10.08 -1.18 25.42
N GLU A 69 -8.96 -1.65 25.97
CA GLU A 69 -8.84 -2.01 27.38
C GLU A 69 -9.00 -0.80 28.30
N LEU A 70 -8.33 0.32 27.97
CA LEU A 70 -8.36 1.54 28.78
C LEU A 70 -9.77 2.12 28.94
N ILE A 71 -10.57 2.12 27.88
CA ILE A 71 -11.92 2.71 27.89
C ILE A 71 -13.04 1.66 27.98
N ASN A 72 -12.69 0.39 28.08
CA ASN A 72 -13.61 -0.76 28.13
C ASN A 72 -14.65 -0.76 26.99
N ILE A 73 -14.20 -0.53 25.75
CA ILE A 73 -15.01 -0.59 24.52
C ILE A 73 -14.44 -1.66 23.62
N ASP A 74 -15.29 -2.42 22.92
CA ASP A 74 -14.88 -3.44 21.95
C ASP A 74 -13.87 -2.91 20.92
N TYR A 75 -12.78 -3.65 20.70
CA TYR A 75 -11.68 -3.22 19.85
C TYR A 75 -12.08 -3.08 18.37
N ASN A 76 -13.13 -3.77 17.90
CA ASN A 76 -13.62 -3.63 16.52
C ASN A 76 -14.34 -2.30 16.32
N ILE A 77 -15.02 -1.79 17.34
CA ILE A 77 -15.65 -0.46 17.31
C ILE A 77 -14.56 0.61 17.16
N ILE A 78 -13.53 0.56 18.02
CA ILE A 78 -12.40 1.50 17.97
C ILE A 78 -11.66 1.37 16.64
N PHE A 79 -11.43 0.15 16.16
CA PHE A 79 -10.81 -0.09 14.87
C PHE A 79 -11.64 0.47 13.70
N SER A 80 -12.96 0.39 13.77
CA SER A 80 -13.87 0.93 12.76
C SER A 80 -13.75 2.45 12.65
N TYR A 81 -13.69 3.14 13.80
CA TYR A 81 -13.42 4.59 13.83
C TYR A 81 -12.02 4.93 13.33
N PHE A 82 -11.01 4.13 13.68
CA PHE A 82 -9.66 4.29 13.15
C PHE A 82 -9.60 4.11 11.63
N CYS A 83 -10.35 3.15 11.07
CA CYS A 83 -10.46 2.94 9.63
C CYS A 83 -11.05 4.16 8.91
N ALA A 84 -12.02 4.86 9.51
CA ALA A 84 -12.54 6.11 8.96
C ALA A 84 -11.45 7.17 8.78
N ILE A 85 -10.53 7.28 9.75
CA ILE A 85 -9.37 8.17 9.68
C ILE A 85 -8.43 7.76 8.53
N LEU A 86 -8.11 6.46 8.42
CA LEU A 86 -7.26 5.95 7.34
C LEU A 86 -7.83 6.21 5.95
N ILE A 87 -9.14 6.02 5.76
CA ILE A 87 -9.83 6.29 4.48
C ILE A 87 -9.74 7.79 4.15
N ALA A 88 -10.06 8.66 5.10
CA ALA A 88 -10.00 10.10 4.91
C ALA A 88 -8.58 10.58 4.56
N LEU A 89 -7.57 10.03 5.25
CA LEU A 89 -6.16 10.28 4.98
C LEU A 89 -5.76 9.79 3.58
N THR A 90 -6.16 8.57 3.21
CA THR A 90 -5.92 8.00 1.88
C THR A 90 -6.49 8.89 0.78
N ILE A 91 -7.73 9.35 0.92
CA ILE A 91 -8.39 10.26 -0.02
C ILE A 91 -7.62 11.59 -0.11
N SER A 92 -7.21 12.17 1.03
CA SER A 92 -6.47 13.44 1.07
C SER A 92 -5.12 13.34 0.35
N LEU A 93 -4.40 12.24 0.59
CA LEU A 93 -3.10 11.97 -0.03
C LEU A 93 -3.25 11.78 -1.54
N ASN A 94 -4.24 11.01 -1.98
CA ASN A 94 -4.48 10.77 -3.41
C ASN A 94 -4.95 12.01 -4.17
N ILE A 95 -5.80 12.84 -3.58
CA ILE A 95 -6.17 14.15 -4.15
C ILE A 95 -4.92 15.01 -4.30
N SER A 96 -4.05 15.04 -3.27
CA SER A 96 -2.81 15.81 -3.31
C SER A 96 -1.84 15.31 -4.39
N ILE A 97 -1.74 13.98 -4.56
CA ILE A 97 -0.99 13.35 -5.64
C ILE A 97 -1.56 13.78 -7.00
N GLY A 98 -2.86 13.62 -7.23
CA GLY A 98 -3.52 13.98 -8.49
C GLY A 98 -3.31 15.45 -8.87
N ARG A 99 -3.44 16.36 -7.91
CA ARG A 99 -3.18 17.80 -8.12
C ARG A 99 -1.75 18.08 -8.57
N LYS A 100 -0.77 17.43 -7.94
CA LYS A 100 0.64 17.61 -8.27
C LYS A 100 0.97 17.06 -9.66
N LEU A 101 0.41 15.91 -10.03
CA LEU A 101 0.61 15.30 -11.34
C LEU A 101 0.00 16.15 -12.47
N LEU A 102 -1.25 16.60 -12.27
CA LEU A 102 -1.97 17.43 -13.23
C LEU A 102 -1.52 18.90 -13.23
N SER A 103 -0.79 19.33 -12.20
CA SER A 103 -0.38 20.74 -12.00
C SER A 103 -1.56 21.72 -11.95
N ARG A 104 -2.74 21.27 -11.47
CA ARG A 104 -3.96 22.08 -11.31
C ARG A 104 -4.81 21.62 -10.13
N ARG A 105 -5.86 22.38 -9.81
CA ARG A 105 -6.92 21.91 -8.91
C ARG A 105 -7.74 20.83 -9.61
N LEU A 106 -8.19 19.84 -8.83
CA LEU A 106 -9.15 18.85 -9.30
C LEU A 106 -10.55 19.46 -9.34
N THR A 107 -11.36 19.05 -10.31
CA THR A 107 -12.77 19.40 -10.40
C THR A 107 -13.57 18.71 -9.29
N PHE A 108 -14.78 19.20 -9.01
CA PHE A 108 -15.66 18.54 -8.05
C PHE A 108 -15.97 17.08 -8.44
N GLN A 109 -16.16 16.82 -9.73
CA GLN A 109 -16.39 15.47 -10.24
C GLN A 109 -15.21 14.53 -9.96
N GLU A 110 -13.97 14.97 -10.22
CA GLU A 110 -12.75 14.19 -9.93
C GLU A 110 -12.59 13.89 -8.43
N LEU A 111 -12.85 14.89 -7.58
CA LEU A 111 -12.81 14.73 -6.12
C LEU A 111 -13.85 13.69 -5.65
N THR A 112 -15.06 13.76 -6.20
CA THR A 112 -16.16 12.84 -5.89
C THR A 112 -15.83 11.42 -6.37
N ILE A 113 -15.29 11.25 -7.58
CA ILE A 113 -14.88 9.93 -8.11
C ILE A 113 -13.80 9.30 -7.22
N ILE A 114 -12.75 10.05 -6.86
CA ILE A 114 -11.70 9.55 -5.95
C ILE A 114 -12.31 9.11 -4.61
N SER A 115 -13.21 9.93 -4.05
CA SER A 115 -13.81 9.66 -2.75
C SER A 115 -14.72 8.43 -2.78
N ILE A 116 -15.64 8.36 -3.74
CA ILE A 116 -16.54 7.21 -3.94
C ILE A 116 -15.72 5.94 -4.16
N PHE A 117 -14.68 5.98 -4.99
CA PHE A 117 -13.85 4.82 -5.25
C PHE A 117 -13.24 4.24 -3.97
N TYR A 118 -12.62 5.08 -3.12
CA TYR A 118 -12.03 4.62 -1.87
C TYR A 118 -13.06 4.19 -0.81
N ILE A 119 -14.22 4.84 -0.76
CA ILE A 119 -15.31 4.43 0.11
C ILE A 119 -15.83 3.05 -0.33
N SER A 120 -16.16 2.87 -1.61
CA SER A 120 -16.60 1.58 -2.15
C SER A 120 -15.59 0.47 -1.90
N LEU A 121 -14.30 0.80 -2.07
CA LEU A 121 -13.22 -0.13 -1.77
C LEU A 121 -13.17 -0.50 -0.29
N ALA A 122 -13.38 0.45 0.62
CA ALA A 122 -13.45 0.20 2.06
C ALA A 122 -14.64 -0.69 2.45
N PHE A 123 -15.77 -0.58 1.75
CA PHE A 123 -16.91 -1.49 1.94
C PHE A 123 -16.56 -2.93 1.57
N ALA A 124 -15.78 -3.12 0.50
CA ALA A 124 -15.40 -4.43 -0.02
C ALA A 124 -14.27 -5.13 0.77
N MET A 125 -13.62 -4.46 1.71
CA MET A 125 -12.47 -5.02 2.43
C MET A 125 -12.61 -5.02 3.95
N ASN A 126 -11.87 -5.93 4.55
CA ASN A 126 -11.54 -5.87 5.98
C ASN A 126 -10.48 -4.77 6.18
N GLY A 127 -10.55 -4.03 7.29
CA GLY A 127 -9.76 -2.82 7.51
C GLY A 127 -8.24 -2.99 7.37
N ARG A 128 -7.74 -4.23 7.43
CA ARG A 128 -6.34 -4.61 7.18
C ARG A 128 -5.76 -3.99 5.90
N ILE A 129 -6.49 -4.03 4.79
CA ILE A 129 -5.96 -3.56 3.49
C ILE A 129 -5.87 -2.02 3.44
N LEU A 130 -6.69 -1.32 4.24
CA LEU A 130 -6.65 0.15 4.32
C LEU A 130 -5.29 0.67 4.78
N PHE A 131 -4.60 -0.05 5.68
CA PHE A 131 -3.23 0.30 6.07
C PHE A 131 -2.29 0.25 4.87
N ALA A 132 -2.30 -0.83 4.09
CA ALA A 132 -1.42 -0.97 2.92
C ALA A 132 -1.68 0.13 1.87
N ILE A 133 -2.95 0.45 1.63
CA ILE A 133 -3.34 1.53 0.71
C ILE A 133 -2.90 2.90 1.26
N THR A 134 -3.12 3.15 2.55
CA THR A 134 -2.69 4.42 3.18
C THR A 134 -1.17 4.56 3.14
N GLY A 135 -0.44 3.47 3.43
CA GLY A 135 1.01 3.43 3.38
C GLY A 135 1.56 3.69 1.97
N SER A 136 0.98 3.07 0.94
CA SER A 136 1.40 3.33 -0.43
C SER A 136 1.01 4.74 -0.91
N SER A 137 -0.16 5.26 -0.54
CA SER A 137 -0.51 6.67 -0.76
C SER A 137 0.50 7.62 -0.13
N LEU A 138 0.95 7.34 1.09
CA LEU A 138 1.93 8.18 1.81
C LEU A 138 3.32 8.12 1.15
N PHE A 139 3.72 6.95 0.68
CA PHE A 139 4.94 6.75 -0.09
C PHE A 139 4.92 7.58 -1.39
N PHE A 140 3.89 7.43 -2.22
CA PHE A 140 3.78 8.17 -3.48
C PHE A 140 3.63 9.66 -3.25
N PHE A 141 2.88 10.07 -2.24
CA PHE A 141 2.77 11.47 -1.85
C PHE A 141 4.15 12.08 -1.53
N SER A 142 5.03 11.33 -0.88
CA SER A 142 6.37 11.78 -0.51
C SER A 142 7.29 11.90 -1.73
N ILE A 143 7.20 10.95 -2.66
CA ILE A 143 7.98 10.98 -3.92
C ILE A 143 7.50 12.11 -4.84
N ILE A 144 6.19 12.19 -5.09
CA ILE A 144 5.61 13.09 -6.10
C ILE A 144 5.67 14.56 -5.66
N ASN A 145 5.54 14.82 -4.36
CA ASN A 145 5.72 16.18 -3.83
C ASN A 145 7.18 16.55 -3.61
N GLU A 146 8.12 15.66 -3.95
CA GLU A 146 9.56 15.87 -3.78
C GLU A 146 9.90 16.38 -2.38
N LYS A 147 9.23 15.83 -1.36
CA LYS A 147 9.53 16.22 0.02
C LYS A 147 10.98 15.83 0.31
N LYS A 148 11.72 16.75 0.93
CA LYS A 148 13.12 16.55 1.33
C LYS A 148 13.24 16.61 2.85
N GLY A 149 14.32 16.03 3.37
CA GLY A 149 14.66 16.09 4.79
C GLY A 149 13.78 15.19 5.67
N PHE A 150 13.68 15.57 6.95
CA PHE A 150 13.09 14.72 8.00
C PHE A 150 11.64 14.31 7.72
N THR A 151 10.80 15.21 7.22
CA THR A 151 9.39 14.88 6.92
C THR A 151 9.25 13.79 5.86
N ALA A 152 10.14 13.77 4.85
CA ALA A 152 10.10 12.75 3.82
C ALA A 152 10.52 11.39 4.40
N ILE A 153 11.59 11.36 5.18
CA ILE A 153 12.05 10.16 5.89
C ILE A 153 10.96 9.62 6.81
N PHE A 154 10.36 10.48 7.64
CA PHE A 154 9.27 10.10 8.53
C PHE A 154 8.10 9.48 7.77
N ASN A 155 7.67 10.11 6.67
CA ASN A 155 6.62 9.56 5.82
C ASN A 155 6.98 8.20 5.23
N LEU A 156 8.23 7.99 4.79
CA LEU A 156 8.68 6.71 4.24
C LEU A 156 8.71 5.62 5.32
N ILE A 157 9.13 5.94 6.54
CA ILE A 157 9.09 5.02 7.69
C ILE A 157 7.65 4.62 8.00
N VAL A 158 6.74 5.60 8.10
CA VAL A 158 5.31 5.35 8.35
C VAL A 158 4.70 4.52 7.22
N ALA A 159 5.07 4.79 5.96
CA ALA A 159 4.61 4.01 4.81
C ALA A 159 5.04 2.53 4.92
N VAL A 160 6.30 2.26 5.30
CA VAL A 160 6.79 0.90 5.52
C VAL A 160 6.04 0.21 6.67
N ILE A 161 5.84 0.92 7.79
CA ILE A 161 5.10 0.39 8.95
C ILE A 161 3.66 0.02 8.54
N PHE A 162 2.97 0.90 7.81
CA PHE A 162 1.60 0.64 7.34
C PHE A 162 1.53 -0.50 6.33
N CYS A 163 2.54 -0.65 5.48
CA CYS A 163 2.63 -1.78 4.56
C CYS A 163 3.10 -3.09 5.22
N SER A 164 3.39 -3.12 6.53
CA SER A 164 3.75 -4.35 7.26
C SER A 164 2.55 -5.27 7.57
N VAL A 165 1.31 -4.84 7.26
CA VAL A 165 0.08 -5.63 7.43
C VAL A 165 0.07 -6.95 6.66
N SER A 166 0.92 -7.11 5.65
CA SER A 166 1.13 -8.36 4.93
C SER A 166 2.60 -8.44 4.50
N SER A 167 3.12 -9.65 4.37
CA SER A 167 4.47 -9.84 3.85
C SER A 167 4.58 -9.38 2.41
N GLY A 168 3.57 -9.67 1.58
CA GLY A 168 3.54 -9.23 0.18
C GLY A 168 3.53 -7.71 0.04
N THR A 169 2.74 -7.01 0.86
CA THR A 169 2.68 -5.54 0.84
C THR A 169 4.00 -4.92 1.29
N LEU A 170 4.65 -5.52 2.29
CA LEU A 170 5.94 -5.08 2.78
C LEU A 170 7.04 -5.27 1.74
N ILE A 171 7.10 -6.44 1.08
CA ILE A 171 8.08 -6.73 0.02
C ILE A 171 7.98 -5.69 -1.09
N ILE A 172 6.78 -5.41 -1.61
CA ILE A 172 6.60 -4.40 -2.66
C ILE A 172 7.03 -3.00 -2.21
N MET A 173 6.66 -2.59 -1.00
CA MET A 173 7.06 -1.29 -0.47
C MET A 173 8.59 -1.16 -0.36
N VAL A 174 9.27 -2.21 0.09
CA VAL A 174 10.74 -2.24 0.21
C VAL A 174 11.39 -2.21 -1.17
N THR A 175 10.89 -3.00 -2.11
CA THR A 175 11.36 -2.98 -3.51
C THR A 175 11.23 -1.57 -4.09
N TRP A 176 10.09 -0.91 -3.89
CA TRP A 176 9.89 0.46 -4.32
C TRP A 176 10.85 1.45 -3.63
N LEU A 177 11.11 1.29 -2.33
CA LEU A 177 12.04 2.13 -1.58
C LEU A 177 13.48 2.00 -2.10
N VAL A 178 13.92 0.77 -2.40
CA VAL A 178 15.24 0.49 -2.99
C VAL A 178 15.33 1.16 -4.36
N ILE A 179 14.36 0.94 -5.24
CA ILE A 179 14.32 1.54 -6.58
C ILE A 179 14.32 3.07 -6.51
N TYR A 180 13.51 3.64 -5.63
CA TYR A 180 13.43 5.09 -5.42
C TYR A 180 14.78 5.65 -4.97
N THR A 181 15.49 4.96 -4.08
CA THR A 181 16.83 5.34 -3.62
C THR A 181 17.83 5.32 -4.78
N LEU A 182 17.81 4.27 -5.61
CA LEU A 182 18.70 4.13 -6.77
C LEU A 182 18.44 5.17 -7.87
N TRP A 183 17.19 5.60 -8.04
CA TRP A 183 16.80 6.62 -9.04
C TRP A 183 17.11 8.05 -8.64
N SER A 184 17.58 8.26 -7.41
CA SER A 184 17.73 9.58 -6.83
C SER A 184 19.13 10.16 -7.09
N LYS A 185 19.41 10.52 -8.35
CA LYS A 185 20.76 10.93 -8.78
C LYS A 185 21.15 12.39 -8.45
N ASN A 186 20.19 13.24 -8.08
CA ASN A 186 20.41 14.69 -7.90
C ASN A 186 20.02 15.19 -6.50
N GLU A 187 20.09 14.34 -5.49
CA GLU A 187 19.78 14.74 -4.11
C GLU A 187 21.02 15.21 -3.35
N ASN A 188 20.80 16.01 -2.31
CA ASN A 188 21.84 16.37 -1.36
C ASN A 188 22.48 15.08 -0.83
N TYR A 189 23.81 15.00 -0.86
CA TYR A 189 24.60 13.85 -0.42
C TYR A 189 24.18 13.31 0.96
N PHE A 190 23.89 14.21 1.90
CA PHE A 190 23.40 13.83 3.23
C PHE A 190 22.08 13.04 3.16
N TYR A 191 21.15 13.47 2.32
CA TYR A 191 19.85 12.84 2.17
C TYR A 191 19.95 11.47 1.49
N LEU A 192 20.87 11.31 0.52
CA LEU A 192 21.19 10.03 -0.08
C LEU A 192 21.76 9.05 0.95
N ILE A 193 22.69 9.49 1.80
CA ILE A 193 23.24 8.68 2.90
C ILE A 193 22.12 8.23 3.83
N VAL A 194 21.27 9.14 4.30
CA VAL A 194 20.20 8.78 5.23
C VAL A 194 19.23 7.77 4.62
N LYS A 195 18.84 7.93 3.34
CA LYS A 195 18.04 6.92 2.63
C LYS A 195 18.73 5.56 2.57
N THR A 196 20.02 5.57 2.26
CA THR A 196 20.81 4.34 2.14
C THR A 196 20.93 3.64 3.49
N ILE A 197 21.15 4.40 4.56
CA ILE A 197 21.16 3.90 5.93
C ILE A 197 19.78 3.35 6.29
N LEU A 198 18.68 4.02 5.94
CA LEU A 198 17.33 3.51 6.22
C LEU A 198 17.06 2.18 5.51
N VAL A 199 17.47 2.05 4.25
CA VAL A 199 17.39 0.78 3.51
C VAL A 199 18.27 -0.29 4.18
N GLY A 200 19.50 0.07 4.57
CA GLY A 200 20.43 -0.84 5.26
C GLY A 200 19.89 -1.31 6.61
N LEU A 201 19.40 -0.39 7.45
CA LEU A 201 18.75 -0.69 8.72
C LEU A 201 17.49 -1.54 8.51
N PHE A 202 16.71 -1.26 7.47
CA PHE A 202 15.56 -2.09 7.14
C PHE A 202 15.97 -3.53 6.89
N PHE A 203 16.98 -3.79 6.04
CA PHE A 203 17.46 -5.16 5.82
C PHE A 203 18.13 -5.77 7.05
N LEU A 204 18.78 -4.97 7.89
CA LEU A 204 19.36 -5.45 9.14
C LEU A 204 18.28 -5.97 10.11
N PHE A 205 17.18 -5.23 10.28
CA PHE A 205 16.12 -5.59 11.24
C PHE A 205 15.09 -6.57 10.64
N PHE A 206 14.70 -6.38 9.39
CA PHE A 206 13.64 -7.15 8.74
C PHE A 206 14.15 -8.21 7.77
N GLY A 207 15.44 -8.27 7.44
CA GLY A 207 15.96 -9.23 6.47
C GLY A 207 15.75 -10.68 6.89
N ASN A 208 16.06 -11.00 8.15
CA ASN A 208 15.81 -12.34 8.69
C ASN A 208 14.30 -12.66 8.72
N PHE A 209 13.48 -11.70 9.17
CA PHE A 209 12.03 -11.83 9.19
C PHE A 209 11.45 -12.09 7.78
N LEU A 210 11.91 -11.35 6.76
CA LEU A 210 11.50 -11.54 5.37
C LEU A 210 11.90 -12.91 4.85
N SER A 211 13.10 -13.39 5.18
CA SER A 211 13.57 -14.74 4.84
C SER A 211 12.67 -15.80 5.47
N ILE A 212 12.43 -15.71 6.78
CA ILE A 212 11.57 -16.64 7.54
C ILE A 212 10.17 -16.69 6.96
N ILE A 213 9.53 -15.54 6.71
CA ILE A 213 8.17 -15.53 6.19
C ILE A 213 8.11 -16.00 4.74
N THR A 214 9.09 -15.66 3.90
CA THR A 214 9.14 -16.13 2.51
C THR A 214 9.24 -17.65 2.49
N ARG A 215 10.15 -18.21 3.29
CA ARG A 215 10.29 -19.66 3.44
C ARG A 215 9.02 -20.31 3.98
N LYS A 216 8.43 -19.76 5.05
CA LYS A 216 7.18 -20.27 5.62
C LYS A 216 6.04 -20.27 4.60
N ASN A 217 5.92 -19.22 3.78
CA ASN A 217 4.90 -19.18 2.73
C ASN A 217 5.16 -20.24 1.67
N ILE A 218 6.41 -20.37 1.19
CA ILE A 218 6.76 -21.40 0.19
C ILE A 218 6.48 -22.81 0.74
N ASP A 219 6.89 -23.09 1.97
CA ASP A 219 6.70 -24.39 2.63
C ASP A 219 5.20 -24.68 2.85
N TYR A 220 4.40 -23.67 3.22
CA TYR A 220 2.94 -23.79 3.35
C TYR A 220 2.25 -24.20 2.05
N TYR A 221 2.77 -23.78 0.89
CA TYR A 221 2.20 -24.11 -0.42
C TYR A 221 2.79 -25.38 -1.06
N GLY A 222 3.61 -26.15 -0.35
CA GLY A 222 4.18 -27.42 -0.83
C GLY A 222 5.71 -27.45 -0.90
N GLY A 223 6.39 -26.34 -0.62
CA GLY A 223 7.86 -26.26 -0.58
C GLY A 223 8.51 -26.14 -1.95
N GLY A 224 9.75 -25.64 -1.97
CA GLY A 224 10.55 -25.52 -3.20
C GLY A 224 9.90 -24.66 -4.31
N LEU A 225 10.16 -25.02 -5.57
CA LEU A 225 9.58 -24.33 -6.73
C LEU A 225 8.07 -24.60 -6.89
N GLU A 226 7.62 -25.80 -6.51
CA GLU A 226 6.20 -26.16 -6.53
C GLU A 226 5.40 -25.28 -5.57
N GLY A 227 5.89 -25.07 -4.35
CA GLY A 227 5.30 -24.15 -3.39
C GLY A 227 5.22 -22.71 -3.90
N ALA A 228 6.26 -22.23 -4.60
CA ALA A 228 6.24 -20.91 -5.23
C ALA A 228 5.18 -20.80 -6.34
N PHE A 229 4.98 -21.86 -7.11
CA PHE A 229 3.95 -21.93 -8.15
C PHE A 229 2.54 -22.04 -7.55
N ASN A 230 2.35 -22.90 -6.55
CA ASN A 230 1.10 -23.04 -5.81
C ASN A 230 0.71 -21.76 -5.06
N MET A 231 1.68 -20.93 -4.68
CA MET A 231 1.40 -19.61 -4.13
C MET A 231 0.74 -18.68 -5.15
N LEU A 232 1.04 -18.79 -6.46
CA LEU A 232 0.35 -18.01 -7.50
C LEU A 232 -1.12 -18.40 -7.62
N ASN A 233 -1.45 -19.68 -7.38
CA ASN A 233 -2.82 -20.19 -7.33
C ASN A 233 -3.68 -19.57 -6.20
N HIS A 234 -3.05 -18.93 -5.22
CA HIS A 234 -3.76 -18.27 -4.12
C HIS A 234 -4.15 -16.81 -4.43
N GLY A 235 -3.38 -16.12 -5.28
CA GLY A 235 -3.60 -14.72 -5.61
C GLY A 235 -4.44 -14.51 -6.87
N MET A 236 -4.27 -13.36 -7.54
CA MET A 236 -4.83 -13.15 -8.88
C MET A 236 -4.26 -14.14 -9.91
N GLY A 237 -3.10 -14.73 -9.61
CA GLY A 237 -2.51 -15.79 -10.42
C GLY A 237 -3.43 -17.01 -10.57
N ARG A 238 -4.41 -17.25 -9.67
CA ARG A 238 -5.41 -18.33 -9.81
C ARG A 238 -6.14 -18.30 -11.14
N ILE A 239 -6.41 -17.10 -11.68
CA ILE A 239 -7.07 -16.92 -12.98
C ILE A 239 -6.23 -17.57 -14.09
N ALA A 240 -4.90 -17.55 -13.93
CA ALA A 240 -3.95 -18.20 -14.83
C ALA A 240 -3.95 -19.73 -14.75
N PHE A 241 -4.81 -20.37 -13.96
CA PHE A 241 -4.82 -21.83 -13.80
C PHE A 241 -6.22 -22.45 -13.92
N ILE A 242 -7.20 -21.66 -14.38
CA ILE A 242 -8.59 -22.13 -14.59
C ILE A 242 -8.67 -23.02 -15.82
N ASP A 243 -7.94 -22.68 -16.88
CA ASP A 243 -7.93 -23.38 -18.16
C ASP A 243 -6.60 -23.10 -18.87
N ALA A 244 -6.00 -24.10 -19.53
CA ALA A 244 -4.69 -23.95 -20.15
C ALA A 244 -4.62 -22.82 -21.20
N THR A 245 -5.73 -22.55 -21.88
CA THR A 245 -5.87 -21.45 -22.84
C THR A 245 -5.92 -20.11 -22.11
N ILE A 246 -6.66 -20.03 -21.00
CA ILE A 246 -6.71 -18.84 -20.12
C ILE A 246 -5.34 -18.59 -19.48
N SER A 247 -4.64 -19.63 -19.04
CA SER A 247 -3.28 -19.60 -18.51
C SER A 247 -2.30 -18.96 -19.48
N LEU A 248 -2.27 -19.49 -20.71
CA LEU A 248 -1.40 -19.00 -21.77
C LEU A 248 -1.75 -17.54 -22.13
N SER A 249 -3.04 -17.23 -22.25
CA SER A 249 -3.53 -15.88 -22.53
C SER A 249 -3.12 -14.88 -21.44
N LEU A 250 -3.18 -15.26 -20.17
CA LEU A 250 -2.79 -14.42 -19.04
C LEU A 250 -1.27 -14.23 -18.97
N CYS A 251 -0.49 -15.30 -19.18
CA CYS A 251 0.97 -15.21 -19.25
C CYS A 251 1.43 -14.31 -20.40
N VAL A 252 0.82 -14.46 -21.58
CA VAL A 252 1.05 -13.56 -22.72
C VAL A 252 0.63 -12.14 -22.35
N ALA A 253 -0.54 -11.92 -21.75
CA ALA A 253 -1.00 -10.59 -21.36
C ALA A 253 -0.07 -9.93 -20.31
N LEU A 254 0.42 -10.65 -19.31
CA LEU A 254 1.33 -10.13 -18.28
C LEU A 254 2.73 -9.89 -18.84
N PHE A 255 3.22 -10.77 -19.72
CA PHE A 255 4.49 -10.59 -20.41
C PHE A 255 4.43 -9.42 -21.38
N SER A 256 3.37 -9.32 -22.19
CA SER A 256 3.07 -8.18 -23.05
C SER A 256 2.92 -6.91 -22.24
N LEU A 257 2.22 -6.92 -21.10
CA LEU A 257 2.11 -5.76 -20.21
C LEU A 257 3.48 -5.36 -19.65
N THR A 258 4.32 -6.32 -19.28
CA THR A 258 5.67 -6.06 -18.79
C THR A 258 6.54 -5.47 -19.90
N ILE A 259 6.50 -6.02 -21.11
CA ILE A 259 7.18 -5.47 -22.29
C ILE A 259 6.65 -4.09 -22.61
N ILE A 260 5.33 -3.87 -22.59
CA ILE A 260 4.71 -2.56 -22.83
C ILE A 260 5.17 -1.59 -21.77
N VAL A 261 5.19 -1.95 -20.49
CA VAL A 261 5.66 -1.04 -19.43
C VAL A 261 7.15 -0.74 -19.60
N LEU A 262 7.99 -1.73 -19.85
CA LEU A 262 9.43 -1.53 -20.05
C LEU A 262 9.70 -0.68 -21.29
N SER A 263 9.10 -1.02 -22.43
CA SER A 263 9.20 -0.28 -23.69
C SER A 263 8.61 1.12 -23.60
N THR A 264 7.49 1.29 -22.89
CA THR A 264 6.92 2.61 -22.61
C THR A 264 7.87 3.38 -21.70
N THR A 265 8.44 2.81 -20.65
CA THR A 265 9.40 3.54 -19.81
C THR A 265 10.67 3.96 -20.56
N THR A 266 11.18 3.14 -21.49
CA THR A 266 12.32 3.52 -22.34
C THR A 266 11.92 4.58 -23.38
N LEU A 267 10.77 4.45 -24.04
CA LEU A 267 10.23 5.45 -24.97
C LEU A 267 9.93 6.77 -24.27
N LEU A 268 9.26 6.76 -23.11
CA LEU A 268 8.96 7.95 -22.32
C LEU A 268 10.24 8.68 -21.88
N ASN A 269 11.32 7.95 -21.59
CA ASN A 269 12.63 8.53 -21.30
C ASN A 269 13.27 9.18 -22.55
N GLN A 270 12.94 8.72 -23.75
CA GLN A 270 13.43 9.26 -25.03
C GLN A 270 12.57 10.43 -25.56
N VAL A 271 11.25 10.40 -25.34
CA VAL A 271 10.26 11.34 -25.94
C VAL A 271 10.04 12.62 -25.10
N LYS A 272 10.92 12.91 -24.13
CA LYS A 272 10.78 14.05 -23.18
C LYS A 272 9.45 14.06 -22.40
N ILE A 273 8.75 12.93 -22.30
CA ILE A 273 7.66 12.83 -21.32
C ILE A 273 8.28 12.99 -19.93
N LYS A 274 7.54 13.64 -19.03
CA LYS A 274 8.06 14.03 -17.72
C LYS A 274 8.58 12.77 -17.03
N LYS A 275 9.91 12.67 -16.84
CA LYS A 275 10.64 11.49 -16.33
C LYS A 275 10.02 10.85 -15.08
N TYR A 276 9.24 11.61 -14.30
CA TYR A 276 8.51 11.08 -13.16
C TYR A 276 7.37 10.11 -13.54
N LEU A 277 6.68 10.30 -14.67
CA LEU A 277 5.59 9.41 -15.09
C LEU A 277 6.15 8.02 -15.42
N ALA A 278 7.28 7.93 -16.11
CA ALA A 278 7.95 6.66 -16.39
C ALA A 278 8.29 5.91 -15.09
N LYS A 279 8.79 6.63 -14.08
CA LYS A 279 9.05 6.07 -12.75
C LYS A 279 7.76 5.52 -12.10
N LEU A 280 6.67 6.27 -12.17
CA LEU A 280 5.37 5.83 -11.65
C LEU A 280 4.88 4.57 -12.38
N TYR A 281 4.91 4.51 -13.71
CA TYR A 281 4.54 3.30 -14.44
C TYR A 281 5.34 2.06 -14.06
N PHE A 282 6.65 2.20 -13.89
CA PHE A 282 7.50 1.09 -13.48
C PHE A 282 7.23 0.62 -12.04
N LEU A 283 6.97 1.54 -11.10
CA LEU A 283 6.55 1.13 -9.75
C LEU A 283 5.17 0.44 -9.80
N CYS A 284 4.27 0.90 -10.67
CA CYS A 284 2.94 0.31 -10.85
C CYS A 284 3.05 -1.13 -11.33
N SER A 285 3.87 -1.41 -12.34
CA SER A 285 4.04 -2.76 -12.86
C SER A 285 4.59 -3.71 -11.81
N ILE A 286 5.56 -3.27 -10.98
CA ILE A 286 6.07 -4.08 -9.88
C ILE A 286 4.96 -4.46 -8.90
N GLY A 287 4.13 -3.50 -8.48
CA GLY A 287 3.04 -3.80 -7.57
C GLY A 287 1.93 -4.65 -8.21
N LEU A 288 1.65 -4.47 -9.51
CA LEU A 288 0.74 -5.33 -10.28
C LEU A 288 1.26 -6.77 -10.37
N LEU A 289 2.56 -6.96 -10.66
CA LEU A 289 3.21 -8.27 -10.64
C LEU A 289 3.17 -8.89 -9.25
N GLY A 290 3.38 -8.10 -8.19
CA GLY A 290 3.18 -8.55 -6.81
C GLY A 290 1.75 -9.01 -6.52
N GLY A 291 0.76 -8.37 -7.15
CA GLY A 291 -0.65 -8.73 -7.06
C GLY A 291 -0.99 -10.15 -7.52
N LEU A 292 -0.14 -10.75 -8.38
CA LEU A 292 -0.28 -12.15 -8.79
C LEU A 292 -0.23 -13.12 -7.60
N PHE A 293 0.52 -12.76 -6.55
CA PHE A 293 0.69 -13.56 -5.33
C PHE A 293 -0.33 -13.22 -4.23
N GLY A 294 -1.17 -12.20 -4.41
CA GLY A 294 -2.22 -11.88 -3.43
C GLY A 294 -2.91 -10.54 -3.64
N LEU A 295 -4.23 -10.50 -3.38
CA LEU A 295 -5.05 -9.29 -3.52
C LEU A 295 -4.60 -8.16 -2.58
N SER A 296 -4.12 -8.48 -1.38
CA SER A 296 -3.55 -7.46 -0.49
C SER A 296 -2.33 -6.77 -1.11
N THR A 297 -1.52 -7.52 -1.85
CA THR A 297 -0.32 -7.01 -2.52
C THR A 297 -0.70 -6.12 -3.69
N LEU A 298 -1.71 -6.51 -4.48
CA LEU A 298 -2.28 -5.68 -5.54
C LEU A 298 -2.77 -4.33 -5.00
N ALA A 299 -3.38 -4.33 -3.82
CA ALA A 299 -3.95 -3.12 -3.23
C ALA A 299 -2.91 -2.00 -3.02
N VAL A 300 -1.62 -2.34 -2.87
CA VAL A 300 -0.53 -1.36 -2.78
C VAL A 300 -0.44 -0.49 -4.04
N SER A 301 -0.77 -1.04 -5.22
CA SER A 301 -0.78 -0.32 -6.49
C SER A 301 -1.99 0.58 -6.68
N ILE A 302 -3.07 0.44 -5.91
CA ILE A 302 -4.33 1.16 -6.13
C ILE A 302 -4.14 2.69 -6.13
N PRO A 303 -3.43 3.32 -5.17
CA PRO A 303 -3.14 4.75 -5.22
C PRO A 303 -2.45 5.21 -6.49
N LEU A 304 -1.55 4.38 -7.02
CA LEU A 304 -0.82 4.69 -8.22
C LEU A 304 -1.66 4.54 -9.48
N ILE A 305 -2.49 3.50 -9.54
CA ILE A 305 -3.47 3.31 -10.62
C ILE A 305 -4.43 4.50 -10.65
N MET A 306 -4.96 4.92 -9.50
CA MET A 306 -5.86 6.07 -9.41
C MET A 306 -5.18 7.35 -9.88
N ALA A 307 -3.92 7.56 -9.47
CA ALA A 307 -3.12 8.70 -9.89
C ALA A 307 -2.87 8.73 -11.42
N ILE A 308 -2.61 7.57 -12.02
CA ILE A 308 -2.41 7.41 -13.47
C ILE A 308 -3.74 7.64 -14.22
N ILE A 309 -4.85 7.04 -13.79
CA ILE A 309 -6.17 7.25 -14.40
C ILE A 309 -6.55 8.73 -14.37
N THR A 310 -6.36 9.39 -13.23
CA THR A 310 -6.65 10.82 -13.05
C THR A 310 -5.81 11.68 -14.01
N GLN A 311 -4.59 11.27 -14.32
CA GLN A 311 -3.73 11.96 -15.28
C GLN A 311 -4.24 11.84 -16.72
N HIS A 312 -4.78 10.68 -17.11
CA HIS A 312 -5.23 10.37 -18.49
C HIS A 312 -6.68 10.75 -18.78
N TYR A 313 -7.53 10.86 -17.77
CA TYR A 313 -8.94 11.26 -17.94
C TYR A 313 -9.12 12.59 -18.67
N ARG A 314 -8.08 13.43 -18.73
CA ARG A 314 -8.08 14.71 -19.47
C ARG A 314 -7.97 14.55 -20.98
N ASP A 315 -7.32 13.50 -21.45
CA ASP A 315 -6.98 13.34 -22.87
C ASP A 315 -8.14 12.73 -23.68
N PHE A 316 -9.30 12.54 -23.05
CA PHE A 316 -10.57 12.08 -23.61
C PHE A 316 -11.65 13.15 -23.40
#